data_AF-A0A8T3ZG73-F1
#
_entry.id   AF-A0A8T3ZG73-F1
#
_cell.length_a   1.000
_cell.length_b   1.000
_cell.length_c   1.000
_cell.angle_alpha   90.00
_cell.angle_beta   90.00
_cell.angle_gamma   90.00
#
_symmetry.space_group_name_H-M   'P 1'
#
loop_
_entity.id
_entity.type
_entity.pdbx_description
1 polymer ?
#
loop_
_entity_poly.entity_id
_entity_poly.type
_entity_poly.pdbx_seq_one_letter_code
_entity_poly.pdbx_strand_id
1 'polypeptide(L)'
;MHDLAGFLLQSFSGELKRKNSTKIIEGKKIFSDKLSIWEDGTMSGSMVRPFDDEGVPSEKRVLVENGIVKNLMYNRETAALEGIERGGFCTRGDYSSRPSVGRANIKIAEGKCK
;
A
#
# COMPACT_ATOMS: atom_id res chain seq x y z
N MET A 1 3.67 -12.70 -8.03
CA MET A 1 3.31 -13.37 -6.75
C MET A 1 1.79 -13.35 -6.66
N HIS A 2 1.15 -14.50 -6.87
CA HIS A 2 -0.30 -14.63 -7.04
C HIS A 2 -0.93 -15.16 -5.74
N ASP A 3 -0.98 -14.33 -4.70
CA ASP A 3 -1.71 -14.63 -3.47
C ASP A 3 -2.90 -13.68 -3.30
N LEU A 4 -3.83 -14.04 -2.41
CA LEU A 4 -5.08 -13.29 -2.20
C LEU A 4 -4.82 -11.85 -1.71
N ALA A 5 -3.84 -11.67 -0.83
CA ALA A 5 -3.49 -10.34 -0.32
C ALA A 5 -2.92 -9.47 -1.44
N GLY A 6 -2.02 -10.02 -2.26
CA GLY A 6 -1.46 -9.36 -3.43
C GLY A 6 -2.53 -8.92 -4.43
N PHE A 7 -3.55 -9.74 -4.67
CA PHE A 7 -4.68 -9.38 -5.53
C PHE A 7 -5.51 -8.24 -4.91
N LEU A 8 -5.87 -8.36 -3.63
CA LEU A 8 -6.65 -7.34 -2.92
C LEU A 8 -5.93 -5.98 -2.90
N LEU A 9 -4.62 -5.98 -2.63
CA LEU A 9 -3.84 -4.77 -2.49
C LEU A 9 -3.72 -3.94 -3.77
N GLN A 10 -3.86 -4.55 -4.96
CA GLN A 10 -3.95 -3.77 -6.19
C GLN A 10 -5.13 -2.79 -6.17
N SER A 11 -6.22 -3.15 -5.48
CA SER A 11 -7.40 -2.30 -5.32
C SER A 11 -7.14 -1.08 -4.42
N PHE A 12 -6.04 -1.04 -3.66
CA PHE A 12 -5.66 0.10 -2.84
C PHE A 12 -4.90 1.18 -3.62
N SER A 13 -4.69 1.01 -4.93
CA SER A 13 -3.99 1.98 -5.77
C SER A 13 -4.73 3.33 -5.83
N GLY A 14 -3.99 4.42 -5.57
CA GLY A 14 -4.44 5.80 -5.75
C GLY A 14 -4.82 6.11 -7.21
N GLU A 15 -4.21 5.42 -8.18
CA GLU A 15 -4.59 5.54 -9.58
C GLU A 15 -6.00 4.99 -9.83
N LEU A 16 -6.35 3.84 -9.23
CA LEU A 16 -7.69 3.27 -9.34
C LEU A 16 -8.73 4.13 -8.63
N LYS A 17 -8.39 4.77 -7.50
CA LYS A 17 -9.25 5.78 -6.85
C LYS A 17 -9.58 6.90 -7.83
N ARG A 18 -8.56 7.49 -8.45
CA ARG A 18 -8.73 8.57 -9.44
C ARG A 18 -9.57 8.16 -10.65
N LYS A 19 -9.37 6.94 -11.14
CA LYS A 19 -10.15 6.35 -12.23
C LYS A 19 -11.55 5.87 -11.81
N ASN A 20 -11.95 6.09 -10.56
CA ASN A 20 -13.19 5.59 -9.96
C ASN A 20 -13.40 4.07 -10.21
N SER A 21 -12.30 3.32 -10.20
CA SER A 21 -12.24 1.90 -10.59
C SER A 21 -11.92 0.99 -9.40
N THR A 22 -11.99 1.51 -8.17
CA THR A 22 -11.88 0.74 -6.93
C THR A 22 -13.06 1.01 -6.02
N LYS A 23 -13.42 0.02 -5.20
CA LYS A 23 -14.39 0.17 -4.10
C LYS A 23 -13.72 0.45 -2.76
N ILE A 24 -12.39 0.46 -2.71
CA ILE A 24 -11.62 0.81 -1.51
C ILE A 24 -11.66 2.33 -1.35
N ILE A 25 -12.26 2.79 -0.25
CA ILE A 25 -12.45 4.21 0.05
C ILE A 25 -11.83 4.49 1.41
N GLU A 26 -10.86 5.40 1.42
CA GLU A 26 -10.20 5.88 2.63
C GLU A 26 -11.19 6.44 3.65
N GLY A 27 -10.97 6.15 4.93
CA GLY A 27 -11.84 6.54 6.04
C GLY A 27 -13.09 5.67 6.21
N LYS A 28 -13.41 4.76 5.28
CA LYS A 28 -14.58 3.87 5.39
C LYS A 28 -14.22 2.51 5.98
N LYS A 29 -15.17 1.95 6.74
CA LYS A 29 -15.14 0.54 7.17
C LYS A 29 -15.60 -0.35 6.02
N ILE A 30 -14.66 -1.10 5.45
CA ILE A 30 -14.90 -1.97 4.29
C ILE A 30 -14.66 -3.44 4.65
N PHE A 31 -13.81 -3.71 5.65
CA PHE A 31 -13.46 -5.06 6.07
C PHE A 31 -13.99 -5.38 7.48
N SER A 32 -13.86 -6.63 7.89
CA SER A 32 -14.12 -7.03 9.28
C SER A 32 -13.24 -6.24 10.24
N ASP A 33 -13.80 -5.92 11.40
CA ASP A 33 -13.11 -5.37 12.56
C ASP A 33 -11.90 -6.18 13.04
N LYS A 34 -11.81 -7.46 12.67
CA LYS A 34 -10.67 -8.34 12.97
C LYS A 34 -9.49 -8.14 12.03
N LEU A 35 -9.66 -7.39 10.93
CA LEU A 35 -8.63 -7.24 9.90
C LEU A 35 -7.87 -5.94 10.07
N SER A 36 -6.55 -6.06 10.23
CA SER A 36 -5.60 -4.96 10.14
C SER A 36 -4.45 -5.36 9.22
N ILE A 37 -4.08 -4.47 8.31
CA ILE A 37 -3.07 -4.68 7.27
C ILE A 37 -2.16 -3.47 7.24
N TRP A 38 -0.86 -3.70 7.22
CA TRP A 38 0.13 -2.65 6.99
C TRP A 38 1.24 -3.13 6.05
N GLU A 39 1.91 -2.16 5.45
CA GLU A 39 3.19 -2.38 4.80
C GLU A 39 4.32 -1.89 5.70
N ASP A 40 5.46 -2.59 5.69
CA ASP A 40 6.70 -2.13 6.33
C ASP A 40 7.94 -2.55 5.53
N GLY A 41 8.53 -1.61 4.78
CA GLY A 41 9.77 -1.83 4.02
C GLY A 41 11.04 -1.94 4.87
N THR A 42 10.97 -1.58 6.15
CA THR A 42 12.11 -1.61 7.09
C THR A 42 12.25 -2.93 7.84
N MET A 43 11.21 -3.76 7.79
CA MET A 43 11.14 -5.02 8.51
C MET A 43 12.21 -6.01 8.02
N SER A 44 13.01 -6.53 8.97
CA SER A 44 14.05 -7.53 8.70
C SER A 44 13.50 -8.78 8.01
N GLY A 45 14.22 -9.28 6.99
CA GLY A 45 13.83 -10.45 6.24
C GLY A 45 14.25 -10.33 4.78
N SER A 46 13.50 -10.96 3.88
CA SER A 46 13.68 -10.75 2.45
C SER A 46 13.08 -9.41 2.02
N MET A 47 13.64 -8.83 0.95
CA MET A 47 13.08 -7.65 0.27
C MET A 47 12.99 -6.37 1.14
N VAL A 48 13.91 -6.21 2.10
CA VAL A 48 14.09 -4.94 2.84
C VAL A 48 14.49 -3.85 1.85
N ARG A 49 13.81 -2.72 1.92
CA ARG A 49 14.09 -1.56 1.07
C ARG A 49 14.14 -0.32 1.96
N PRO A 50 15.32 0.33 2.15
CA PRO A 50 15.41 1.56 2.94
C PRO A 50 14.67 2.74 2.30
N PHE A 51 14.57 2.74 0.97
CA PHE A 51 13.86 3.73 0.17
C PHE A 51 13.08 3.02 -0.95
N ASP A 52 12.01 3.64 -1.43
CA ASP A 52 11.32 3.19 -2.64
C ASP A 52 12.05 3.65 -3.92
N ASP A 53 11.55 3.27 -5.10
CA ASP A 53 12.18 3.61 -6.40
C ASP A 53 12.00 5.09 -6.83
N GLU A 54 11.48 5.94 -5.93
CA GLU A 54 11.44 7.40 -6.02
C GLU A 54 12.29 8.09 -4.93
N GLY A 55 12.99 7.32 -4.10
CA GLY A 55 13.84 7.82 -3.02
C GLY A 55 13.06 8.20 -1.75
N VAL A 56 11.79 7.81 -1.62
CA VAL A 56 11.00 8.04 -0.41
C VAL A 56 11.44 7.03 0.66
N PRO A 57 11.83 7.48 1.88
CA PRO A 57 12.18 6.58 2.97
C PRO A 57 11.04 5.58 3.25
N SER A 58 11.41 4.32 3.46
CA SER A 58 10.45 3.31 3.88
C SER A 58 10.08 3.49 5.34
N GLU A 59 8.81 3.31 5.64
CA GLU A 59 8.24 3.39 6.98
C GLU A 59 7.07 2.42 7.07
N LYS A 60 6.60 2.17 8.30
CA LYS A 60 5.38 1.40 8.52
C LYS A 60 4.17 2.22 8.09
N ARG A 61 3.43 1.75 7.08
CA ARG A 61 2.22 2.40 6.55
C ARG A 61 1.00 1.51 6.74
N VAL A 62 0.04 1.97 7.53
CA VAL A 62 -1.19 1.23 7.82
C VAL A 62 -2.18 1.42 6.68
N LEU A 63 -2.60 0.32 6.05
CA LEU A 63 -3.58 0.34 4.95
C LEU A 63 -4.99 0.10 5.48
N VAL A 64 -5.13 -0.85 6.40
CA VAL A 64 -6.39 -1.17 7.09
C VAL A 64 -6.11 -1.29 8.58
N GLU A 65 -6.96 -0.67 9.39
CA GLU A 65 -6.94 -0.82 10.84
C GLU A 65 -8.34 -1.15 11.34
N ASN A 66 -8.51 -2.31 11.96
CA ASN A 66 -9.78 -2.79 12.51
C ASN A 66 -10.94 -2.65 11.52
N GLY A 67 -10.69 -3.04 10.27
CA GLY A 67 -11.64 -3.01 9.17
C GLY A 67 -11.79 -1.66 8.45
N ILE A 68 -11.19 -0.59 8.97
CA ILE A 68 -11.24 0.77 8.40
C ILE A 68 -10.06 0.98 7.48
N VAL A 69 -10.30 1.43 6.25
CA VAL A 69 -9.25 1.81 5.31
C VAL A 69 -8.61 3.11 5.80
N LYS A 70 -7.32 3.07 6.10
CA LYS A 70 -6.57 4.21 6.64
C LYS A 70 -5.80 4.97 5.57
N ASN A 71 -5.24 4.25 4.60
CA ASN A 71 -4.46 4.83 3.52
C ASN A 71 -4.67 4.05 2.24
N LEU A 72 -4.42 4.74 1.12
CA LEU A 72 -4.24 4.14 -0.19
C LEU A 72 -2.77 4.22 -0.59
N MET A 73 -2.41 3.49 -1.64
CA MET A 73 -1.05 3.41 -2.14
C MET A 73 -0.81 4.43 -3.24
N TYR A 74 0.17 5.30 -3.02
CA TYR A 74 0.51 6.40 -3.94
C TYR A 74 2.00 6.38 -4.32
N ASN A 75 2.26 6.58 -5.61
CA ASN A 75 3.55 7.07 -6.09
C ASN A 75 3.55 8.60 -6.10
N ARG A 76 4.68 9.25 -6.38
CA ARG A 76 4.81 10.72 -6.38
C ARG A 76 3.81 11.41 -7.31
N GLU A 77 3.55 10.83 -8.48
CA GLU A 77 2.58 11.38 -9.44
C GLU A 77 1.15 11.38 -8.89
N THR A 78 0.67 10.23 -8.42
CA THR A 78 -0.70 10.09 -7.89
C THR A 78 -0.87 10.81 -6.56
N ALA A 79 0.17 10.90 -5.73
CA ALA A 79 0.18 11.69 -4.51
C ALA A 79 -0.01 13.18 -4.81
N ALA A 80 0.78 13.73 -5.76
CA ALA A 80 0.69 15.13 -6.15
C ALA A 80 -0.71 15.50 -6.70
N LEU A 81 -1.31 14.60 -7.48
CA LEU A 81 -2.66 14.81 -8.03
C LEU A 81 -3.76 14.80 -6.96
N GLU A 82 -3.51 14.16 -5.82
CA GLU A 82 -4.45 14.07 -4.69
C GLU A 82 -4.11 15.06 -3.56
N GLY A 83 -3.08 15.92 -3.75
CA GLY A 83 -2.63 16.87 -2.73
C GLY A 83 -1.97 16.22 -1.50
N ILE A 84 -1.46 14.99 -1.66
CA ILE A 84 -0.78 14.25 -0.60
C ILE A 84 0.71 14.59 -0.64
N GLU A 85 1.29 14.94 0.52
CA GLU A 85 2.65 15.47 0.61
C GLU A 85 3.72 14.48 0.10
N ARG A 86 3.56 13.19 0.39
CA ARG A 86 4.52 12.14 0.05
C ARG A 86 3.82 10.86 -0.38
N GLY A 87 4.38 10.20 -1.39
CA GLY A 87 4.04 8.83 -1.75
C GLY A 87 4.75 7.84 -0.81
N GLY A 88 5.35 6.80 -1.38
CA GLY A 88 6.10 5.79 -0.62
C GLY A 88 5.76 4.35 -1.00
N PHE A 89 4.98 4.19 -2.07
CA PHE A 89 4.59 2.90 -2.63
C PHE A 89 5.10 2.79 -4.08
N CYS A 90 6.28 3.33 -4.41
CA CYS A 90 6.79 3.26 -5.78
C CYS A 90 7.66 2.03 -6.03
N THR A 91 7.39 1.32 -7.13
CA THR A 91 8.29 0.30 -7.69
C THR A 91 8.49 0.47 -9.19
N ARG A 92 9.65 0.02 -9.68
CA ARG A 92 10.02 -0.07 -11.11
C ARG A 92 10.48 -1.49 -11.44
N GLY A 93 10.22 -1.93 -12.67
CA GLY A 93 10.72 -3.20 -13.18
C GLY A 93 12.21 -3.16 -13.54
N ASP A 94 12.63 -2.05 -14.16
CA ASP A 94 14.03 -1.73 -14.45
C ASP A 94 14.22 -0.20 -14.47
N TYR A 95 15.41 0.27 -14.87
CA TYR A 95 15.71 1.69 -14.98
C TYR A 95 14.93 2.41 -16.09
N SER A 96 14.53 1.68 -17.15
CA SER A 96 13.80 2.23 -18.31
C SER A 96 12.29 2.27 -18.10
N SER A 97 11.80 1.54 -17.10
CA SER A 97 10.39 1.40 -16.76
C SER A 97 9.84 2.64 -16.06
N ARG A 98 8.56 2.92 -16.34
CA ARG A 98 7.83 3.97 -15.64
C ARG A 98 7.60 3.58 -14.17
N PRO A 99 7.75 4.52 -13.22
CA PRO A 99 7.25 4.38 -11.84
C PRO A 99 5.81 3.88 -11.81
N SER A 100 5.56 2.90 -10.96
CA SER A 100 4.21 2.40 -10.74
C SER A 100 3.97 2.18 -9.24
N VAL A 101 2.70 2.16 -8.85
CA VAL A 101 2.34 1.80 -7.48
C VAL A 101 2.67 0.33 -7.25
N GLY A 102 3.52 0.06 -6.27
CA GLY A 102 3.91 -1.25 -5.81
C GLY A 102 4.05 -1.28 -4.30
N ARG A 103 4.47 -2.42 -3.77
CA ARG A 103 4.49 -2.74 -2.35
C ARG A 103 5.85 -3.25 -1.92
N ALA A 104 6.26 -2.97 -0.70
CA ALA A 104 7.32 -3.71 -0.02
C ALA A 104 6.72 -4.93 0.73
N ASN A 105 7.03 -5.08 2.03
CA ASN A 105 6.57 -6.20 2.83
C ASN A 105 5.20 -5.92 3.44
N ILE A 106 4.24 -6.80 3.14
CA ILE A 106 2.88 -6.72 3.65
C ILE A 106 2.74 -7.62 4.88
N LYS A 107 2.05 -7.11 5.90
CA LYS A 107 1.67 -7.86 7.09
C LYS A 107 0.18 -7.74 7.34
N ILE A 108 -0.39 -8.87 7.74
CA ILE A 108 -1.73 -8.97 8.28
C ILE A 108 -1.57 -9.22 9.78
N ALA A 109 -2.31 -8.50 10.61
CA ALA A 109 -2.30 -8.69 12.05
C ALA A 109 -2.61 -10.15 12.42
N GLU A 110 -1.97 -10.64 13.48
CA GLU A 110 -2.29 -11.94 14.06
C GLU A 110 -3.75 -11.97 14.50
N GLY A 111 -4.42 -13.08 14.17
CA GLY A 111 -5.76 -13.35 14.67
C GLY A 111 -5.71 -13.69 16.15
N LYS A 112 -6.72 -13.27 16.90
CA LYS A 112 -6.93 -13.77 18.26
C LYS A 112 -7.69 -15.09 18.17
N CYS A 113 -7.06 -16.19 18.57
CA CYS A 113 -7.77 -17.44 18.83
C CYS A 113 -8.65 -17.27 20.07
N LYS A 114 -9.83 -17.90 20.06
CA LYS A 114 -10.66 -18.08 21.24
C LYS A 114 -10.29 -19.39 21.93
#